data_AF-A0A1F7F9S4-F1
#
_entry.id   AF-A0A1F7F9S4-F1
#
_cell.length_a   1.000
_cell.length_b   1.000
_cell.length_c   1.000
_cell.angle_alpha   90.00
_cell.angle_beta   90.00
_cell.angle_gamma   90.00
#
_symmetry.space_group_name_H-M   'P 1'
#
loop_
_entity.id
_entity.type
_entity.pdbx_description
1 polymer ?
#
loop_
_entity_poly.entity_id
_entity_poly.type
_entity_poly.pdbx_seq_one_letter_code
_entity_poly.pdbx_strand_id
1 'polypeptide(L)'
;MANKRLLLAVAALCVCAGCIGMPQKGVREKLMYICDDDLDYIAAEVRGNDQKALLDRPYYRITEYAYFPESSMFSHKAVVEYYYFKTILMKQIRKYRYSPSQGKWNRYYKEYGYNL
;
A
#
# COMPACT_ATOMS: atom_id res chain seq x y z
N MET A 1 50.72 -10.12 15.11
CA MET A 1 49.77 -10.74 14.16
C MET A 1 48.66 -11.44 14.95
N ALA A 2 47.46 -10.85 15.06
CA ALA A 2 46.19 -11.55 15.36
C ALA A 2 44.96 -10.61 15.47
N ASN A 3 45.12 -9.28 15.47
CA ASN A 3 43.98 -8.33 15.41
C ASN A 3 43.13 -8.42 14.13
N LYS A 4 43.64 -9.06 13.05
CA LYS A 4 42.90 -9.25 11.80
C LYS A 4 41.79 -10.31 11.91
N ARG A 5 41.96 -11.33 12.77
CA ARG A 5 40.96 -12.40 12.94
C ARG A 5 39.72 -11.95 13.71
N LEU A 6 39.91 -11.04 14.67
CA LEU A 6 38.82 -10.46 15.47
C LEU A 6 37.98 -9.47 14.64
N LEU A 7 38.63 -8.64 13.80
CA LEU A 7 37.95 -7.71 12.90
C LEU A 7 37.09 -8.41 11.84
N LEU A 8 37.55 -9.55 11.31
CA LEU A 8 36.79 -10.36 10.36
C LEU A 8 35.56 -11.04 10.99
N ALA A 9 35.65 -11.45 12.25
CA ALA A 9 34.52 -12.04 12.99
C ALA A 9 33.42 -11.01 13.31
N VAL A 10 33.81 -9.77 13.65
CA VAL A 10 32.85 -8.67 13.90
C VAL A 10 32.16 -8.20 12.62
N ALA A 11 32.88 -8.17 11.49
CA ALA A 11 32.30 -7.83 10.19
C ALA A 11 31.28 -8.88 9.72
N ALA A 12 31.52 -10.17 9.97
CA ALA A 12 30.58 -11.24 9.63
C ALA A 12 29.30 -11.20 10.47
N LEU A 13 29.38 -10.81 11.74
CA LEU A 13 28.20 -10.72 12.63
C LEU A 13 27.23 -9.59 12.24
N CYS A 14 27.74 -8.49 11.68
CA CYS A 14 26.91 -7.38 11.20
C CYS A 14 26.11 -7.71 9.94
N VAL A 15 26.54 -8.67 9.13
CA VAL A 15 25.85 -9.07 7.89
C VAL A 15 24.63 -9.96 8.20
N CYS A 16 24.64 -10.68 9.32
CA CYS A 16 23.54 -11.57 9.71
C CYS A 16 22.33 -10.86 10.37
N ALA A 17 22.49 -9.61 10.81
CA ALA A 17 21.40 -8.85 11.44
C ALA A 17 20.41 -8.22 10.42
N GLY A 18 20.73 -8.26 9.12
CA GLY A 18 19.91 -7.66 8.06
C GLY A 18 18.70 -8.49 7.59
N CYS A 19 18.56 -9.73 8.04
CA CYS A 19 17.47 -10.62 7.61
C CYS A 19 16.26 -10.63 8.59
N ILE A 20 16.09 -9.58 9.39
CA ILE A 20 14.91 -9.45 10.23
C ILE A 20 13.74 -9.04 9.34
N GLY A 21 12.83 -10.00 9.10
CA GLY A 21 11.63 -9.82 8.31
C GLY A 21 10.93 -8.51 8.65
N MET A 22 10.60 -7.74 7.62
CA MET A 22 9.92 -6.45 7.76
C MET A 22 8.68 -6.62 8.67
N PRO A 23 8.52 -5.76 9.70
CA PRO A 23 7.34 -5.82 10.55
C PRO A 23 6.09 -5.64 9.68
N GLN A 24 5.16 -6.61 9.69
CA GLN A 24 3.91 -6.54 8.91
C GLN A 24 3.11 -5.25 9.21
N LYS A 25 3.23 -4.74 10.44
CA LYS A 25 2.65 -3.45 10.85
C LYS A 25 3.07 -2.30 9.92
N GLY A 26 4.34 -2.25 9.52
CA GLY A 26 4.85 -1.22 8.61
C GLY A 26 4.33 -1.36 7.18
N VAL A 27 4.02 -2.58 6.73
CA VAL A 27 3.44 -2.80 5.40
C VAL A 27 2.01 -2.27 5.33
N ARG A 28 1.21 -2.48 6.38
CA ARG A 28 -0.16 -1.95 6.44
C ARG A 28 -0.20 -0.43 6.58
N GLU A 29 0.68 0.16 7.38
CA GLU A 29 0.81 1.62 7.47
C GLU A 29 1.17 2.23 6.11
N LYS A 30 2.14 1.64 5.38
CA LYS A 30 2.45 2.02 4.00
C LYS A 30 1.25 1.91 3.04
N LEU A 31 0.34 0.96 3.27
CA LEU A 31 -0.89 0.86 2.48
C LEU A 31 -1.81 2.05 2.77
N MET A 32 -1.94 2.46 4.02
CA MET A 32 -2.78 3.59 4.39
C MET A 32 -2.28 4.87 3.72
N TYR A 33 -0.97 5.15 3.78
CA TYR A 33 -0.38 6.33 3.12
C TYR A 33 -0.70 6.41 1.61
N ILE A 34 -0.56 5.30 0.87
CA ILE A 34 -0.87 5.30 -0.57
C ILE A 34 -2.38 5.40 -0.84
N CYS A 35 -3.22 4.96 0.11
CA CYS A 35 -4.68 5.10 0.00
C CYS A 35 -5.14 6.54 0.28
N ASP A 36 -4.54 7.20 1.28
CA ASP A 36 -4.80 8.62 1.58
C ASP A 36 -4.40 9.50 0.39
N ASP A 37 -3.20 9.29 -0.17
CA ASP A 37 -2.71 9.95 -1.38
C ASP A 37 -3.65 9.73 -2.58
N ASP A 38 -4.14 8.51 -2.77
CA ASP A 38 -5.10 8.20 -3.81
C ASP A 38 -6.45 8.90 -3.59
N LEU A 39 -6.95 8.95 -2.36
CA LEU A 39 -8.20 9.62 -2.03
C LEU A 39 -8.10 11.12 -2.30
N ASP A 40 -7.00 11.75 -1.91
CA ASP A 40 -6.73 13.17 -2.15
C ASP A 40 -6.67 13.48 -3.65
N TYR A 41 -5.96 12.65 -4.42
CA TYR A 41 -5.90 12.79 -5.88
C TYR A 41 -7.30 12.67 -6.52
N ILE A 42 -8.08 11.65 -6.14
CA ILE A 42 -9.44 11.46 -6.67
C ILE A 42 -10.34 12.65 -6.30
N ALA A 43 -10.29 13.10 -5.04
CA ALA A 43 -11.09 14.22 -4.58
C ALA A 43 -10.72 15.53 -5.29
N ALA A 44 -9.44 15.76 -5.57
CA ALA A 44 -8.97 16.90 -6.34
C ALA A 44 -9.45 16.85 -7.79
N GLU A 45 -9.39 15.69 -8.44
CA GLU A 45 -9.86 15.50 -9.81
C GLU A 45 -11.37 15.79 -9.92
N VAL A 46 -12.19 15.28 -8.99
CA VAL A 46 -13.63 15.56 -8.98
C VAL A 46 -13.91 17.01 -8.64
N ARG A 47 -13.19 17.62 -7.69
CA ARG A 47 -13.36 19.04 -7.34
C ARG A 47 -13.10 19.97 -8.53
N GLY A 48 -12.11 19.65 -9.35
CA GLY A 48 -11.79 20.41 -10.57
C GLY A 48 -12.86 20.31 -11.66
N ASN A 49 -13.61 19.20 -11.70
CA ASN A 49 -14.61 18.94 -12.73
C ASN A 49 -16.04 19.30 -12.28
N ASP A 50 -16.47 18.81 -11.12
CA ASP A 50 -17.79 19.07 -10.52
C ASP A 50 -17.70 18.99 -8.99
N GLN A 51 -17.36 20.11 -8.36
CA GLN A 51 -17.29 20.21 -6.90
C GLN A 51 -18.61 19.86 -6.19
N LYS A 52 -19.77 20.08 -6.83
CA LYS A 52 -21.07 19.77 -6.21
C LYS A 52 -21.32 18.29 -6.13
N ALA A 53 -20.69 17.49 -7.00
CA ALA A 53 -20.78 16.04 -6.99
C ALA A 53 -19.91 15.39 -5.89
N LEU A 54 -18.88 16.09 -5.36
CA LEU A 54 -17.96 15.55 -4.36
C LEU A 54 -18.61 15.44 -2.97
N LEU A 55 -18.45 14.27 -2.31
CA LEU A 55 -18.81 14.08 -0.90
C LEU A 55 -18.11 15.09 0.00
N ASP A 56 -18.79 15.55 1.05
CA ASP A 56 -18.18 16.47 2.03
C ASP A 56 -16.99 15.81 2.75
N ARG A 57 -17.08 14.49 2.94
CA ARG A 57 -16.01 13.65 3.49
C ARG A 57 -15.84 12.41 2.61
N PRO A 58 -15.06 12.49 1.52
CA PRO A 58 -14.66 11.31 0.77
C PRO A 58 -13.92 10.34 1.70
N TYR A 59 -14.06 9.05 1.45
CA TYR A 59 -13.41 8.02 2.27
C TYR A 59 -13.13 6.77 1.45
N TYR A 60 -12.33 5.87 2.02
CA TYR A 60 -12.08 4.56 1.44
C TYR A 60 -12.29 3.44 2.45
N ARG A 61 -12.49 2.23 1.94
CA ARG A 61 -12.56 1.00 2.73
C ARG A 61 -11.63 -0.04 2.13
N ILE A 62 -10.74 -0.60 2.95
CA ILE A 62 -9.95 -1.76 2.57
C ILE A 62 -10.87 -2.98 2.72
N THR A 63 -11.28 -3.59 1.61
CA THR A 63 -12.20 -4.73 1.58
C THR A 63 -11.50 -6.07 1.57
N GLU A 64 -10.28 -6.12 1.03
CA GLU A 64 -9.41 -7.29 1.14
C GLU A 64 -8.01 -6.87 1.57
N TYR A 65 -7.39 -7.68 2.42
CA TYR A 65 -5.98 -7.59 2.77
C TYR A 65 -5.45 -9.01 2.98
N ALA A 66 -4.53 -9.43 2.12
CA ALA A 66 -3.99 -10.80 2.12
C ALA A 66 -2.47 -10.78 2.12
N TYR A 67 -1.88 -11.74 2.85
CA TYR A 67 -0.45 -12.02 2.88
C TYR A 67 -0.17 -13.33 2.17
N PHE A 68 0.87 -13.37 1.32
CA PHE A 68 1.31 -14.53 0.56
C PHE A 68 2.77 -14.83 0.92
N PRO A 69 3.02 -15.69 1.91
CA PRO A 69 4.38 -16.00 2.35
C PRO A 69 5.23 -16.66 1.26
N GLU A 70 4.59 -17.47 0.40
CA GLU A 70 5.29 -18.26 -0.63
C GLU A 70 5.60 -17.47 -1.92
N SER A 71 5.14 -16.22 -2.03
CA SER A 71 5.39 -15.41 -3.24
C SER A 71 6.74 -14.70 -3.15
N SER A 72 7.62 -14.98 -4.12
CA SER A 72 8.91 -14.29 -4.24
C SER A 72 8.80 -12.86 -4.79
N MET A 73 7.69 -12.52 -5.45
CA MET A 73 7.53 -11.22 -6.11
C MET A 73 6.69 -10.22 -5.30
N PHE A 74 5.55 -10.67 -4.76
CA PHE A 74 4.62 -9.81 -4.03
C PHE A 74 4.13 -10.48 -2.76
N SER A 75 4.48 -9.92 -1.61
CA SER A 75 4.12 -10.55 -0.34
C SER A 75 2.70 -10.21 0.12
N HIS A 76 2.08 -9.14 -0.37
CA HIS A 76 0.72 -8.77 0.03
C HIS A 76 -0.12 -8.30 -1.15
N LYS A 77 -1.44 -8.45 -1.03
CA LYS A 77 -2.47 -7.84 -1.88
C LYS A 77 -3.45 -7.07 -1.01
N ALA A 78 -3.97 -5.97 -1.55
CA ALA A 78 -5.13 -5.29 -0.99
C ALA A 78 -6.13 -4.92 -2.09
N VAL A 79 -7.41 -4.92 -1.74
CA VAL A 79 -8.50 -4.35 -2.54
C VAL A 79 -9.12 -3.21 -1.73
N VAL A 80 -9.27 -2.05 -2.35
CA VAL A 80 -9.74 -0.83 -1.70
C VAL A 80 -10.84 -0.20 -2.53
N GLU A 81 -11.92 0.16 -1.87
CA GLU A 81 -13.06 0.86 -2.46
C GLU A 81 -13.05 2.31 -2.01
N TYR A 82 -13.13 3.24 -2.95
CA TYR A 82 -13.16 4.67 -2.73
C TYR A 82 -14.57 5.21 -2.98
N TYR A 83 -15.07 5.99 -2.03
CA TYR A 83 -16.40 6.59 -2.03
C TYR A 83 -16.25 8.11 -1.99
N TYR A 84 -16.70 8.78 -3.06
CA TYR A 84 -16.44 10.22 -3.23
C TYR A 84 -17.57 10.97 -3.94
N PHE A 85 -18.63 10.31 -4.44
CA PHE A 85 -19.78 10.98 -5.05
C PHE A 85 -20.97 11.12 -4.10
N LYS A 86 -21.63 12.29 -4.10
CA LYS A 86 -22.84 12.60 -3.31
C LYS A 86 -24.09 11.95 -3.86
N THR A 87 -24.26 12.02 -5.18
CA THR A 87 -25.55 11.80 -5.84
C THR A 87 -25.69 10.42 -6.45
N ILE A 88 -24.59 9.67 -6.55
CA ILE A 88 -24.55 8.35 -7.16
C ILE A 88 -23.82 7.36 -6.26
N LEU A 89 -24.34 6.14 -6.16
CA LEU A 89 -23.70 5.01 -5.47
C LEU A 89 -22.59 4.39 -6.33
N MET A 90 -21.71 5.24 -6.87
CA MET A 90 -20.50 4.81 -7.57
C MET A 90 -19.34 4.73 -6.58
N LYS A 91 -18.59 3.64 -6.68
CA LYS A 91 -17.29 3.48 -6.00
C LYS A 91 -16.21 3.21 -7.03
N GLN A 92 -15.00 3.70 -6.75
CA GLN A 92 -13.82 3.28 -7.51
C GLN A 92 -13.12 2.16 -6.73
N ILE A 93 -12.85 1.04 -7.39
CA ILE A 93 -12.14 -0.08 -6.79
C ILE A 93 -10.70 -0.04 -7.31
N ARG A 94 -9.72 -0.07 -6.41
CA ARG A 94 -8.29 -0.20 -6.73
C ARG A 94 -7.71 -1.45 -6.10
N LYS A 95 -6.84 -2.13 -6.83
CA LYS A 95 -6.09 -3.28 -6.31
C LYS A 95 -4.60 -2.93 -6.22
N TYR A 96 -4.03 -3.31 -5.09
CA TYR A 96 -2.64 -3.03 -4.72
C TYR A 96 -1.90 -4.32 -4.45
N ARG A 97 -0.61 -4.33 -4.74
CA ARG A 97 0.31 -5.42 -4.39
C ARG A 97 1.59 -4.85 -3.78
N TYR A 98 2.04 -5.42 -2.68
CA TYR A 98 3.27 -4.97 -2.01
C TYR A 98 4.47 -5.73 -2.57
N SER A 99 5.48 -5.00 -3.05
CA SER A 99 6.75 -5.56 -3.50
C SER A 99 7.77 -5.46 -2.37
N PRO A 100 8.22 -6.59 -1.77
CA PRO A 100 9.24 -6.57 -0.72
C PRO A 100 10.57 -6.00 -1.21
N SER A 101 10.98 -6.35 -2.43
CA SER A 101 12.24 -5.90 -3.04
C SER A 101 12.27 -4.39 -3.26
N GLN A 102 11.11 -3.76 -3.48
CA GLN A 102 10.99 -2.30 -3.63
C GLN A 102 10.56 -1.60 -2.33
N GLY A 103 10.16 -2.35 -1.30
CA GLY A 103 9.64 -1.81 -0.04
C GLY A 103 8.38 -0.95 -0.17
N LYS A 104 7.58 -1.11 -1.24
CA LYS A 104 6.44 -0.25 -1.56
C LYS A 104 5.21 -0.99 -2.11
N TRP A 105 4.06 -0.33 -2.02
CA TRP A 105 2.83 -0.75 -2.69
C TRP A 105 2.78 -0.26 -4.13
N ASN A 106 2.34 -1.15 -5.02
CA ASN A 106 2.13 -0.85 -6.42
C ASN A 106 0.62 -0.96 -6.73
N ARG A 107 0.07 0.07 -7.38
CA ARG A 107 -1.26 0.06 -8.00
C ARG A 107 -1.19 -0.77 -9.27
N TYR A 108 -2.04 -1.78 -9.44
CA TYR A 108 -1.99 -2.64 -10.64
C TYR A 108 -3.34 -2.81 -11.33
N TYR A 109 -4.42 -2.32 -10.72
CA TYR A 109 -5.75 -2.41 -11.27
C TYR A 109 -6.65 -1.28 -10.74
N LYS A 110 -7.53 -0.78 -11.62
CA LYS A 110 -8.56 0.22 -11.31
C LYS A 110 -9.83 -0.12 -12.09
N GLU A 111 -10.97 -0.11 -11.42
CA GLU A 111 -12.30 -0.22 -12.02
C GLU A 111 -13.31 0.68 -11.30
N TYR A 112 -14.45 0.93 -11.93
CA TYR A 112 -15.60 1.60 -11.30
C TYR A 112 -16.69 0.55 -11.07
N GLY A 113 -17.27 0.57 -9.88
CA GLY A 113 -18.38 -0.30 -9.49
C GLY A 113 -19.60 0.52 -9.09
N TYR A 114 -20.78 -0.05 -9.31
CA TYR A 114 -22.06 0.51 -8.94
C TYR A 114 -22.83 -0.55 -8.13
N ASN A 115 -23.43 -0.14 -7.02
CA ASN A 115 -24.41 -0.97 -6.34
C ASN A 115 -25.80 -0.49 -6.82
N LEU A 116 -26.55 -1.38 -7.46
CA LEU A 116 -27.97 -1.17 -7.80
C LEU A 116 -28.85 -1.31 -6.57
#